data_AF-A0A396IMS2-F1
#
_entry.id   AF-A0A396IMS2-F1
#
_cell.length_a   1.000
_cell.length_b   1.000
_cell.length_c   1.000
_cell.angle_alpha   90.00
_cell.angle_beta   90.00
_cell.angle_gamma   90.00
#
_symmetry.space_group_name_H-M   'P 1'
#
loop_
_entity.id
_entity.type
_entity.pdbx_description
1 polymer ?
#
loop_
_entity_poly.entity_id
_entity_poly.type
_entity_poly.pdbx_seq_one_letter_code
_entity_poly.pdbx_strand_id
1 'polypeptide(L)'
;MSSDINELYRRVIYQNSTLIDLLTTSRSTPGELVMCQEKLVQEAVDTLLDNGIHGQPMRDGHNNVYKSFSDIIEGKEGRFRETLLGKRVDYSGRFVIVVGPSLSLHRCGLPREIANTG
;
A
#
# COMPACT_ATOMS: atom_id res chain seq x y z
N MET A 1 3.37 -8.34 11.75
CA MET A 1 3.77 -7.79 10.44
C MET A 1 3.26 -6.38 10.37
N SER A 2 4.15 -5.40 10.51
CA SER A 2 3.81 -3.99 10.34
C SER A 2 3.75 -3.69 8.84
N SER A 3 2.81 -2.87 8.38
CA SER A 3 2.77 -2.44 6.98
C SER A 3 4.00 -1.61 6.62
N ASP A 4 4.43 -1.65 5.37
CA ASP A 4 5.54 -0.81 4.85
C ASP A 4 5.33 0.68 5.17
N ILE A 5 4.08 1.16 5.02
CA ILE A 5 3.66 2.51 5.40
C ILE A 5 4.04 2.86 6.85
N ASN A 6 3.81 1.94 7.79
CA ASN A 6 4.09 2.22 9.20
C ASN A 6 5.59 2.43 9.44
N GLU A 7 6.45 1.73 8.69
CA GLU A 7 7.90 1.91 8.79
C GLU A 7 8.32 3.27 8.21
N LEU A 8 7.77 3.64 7.06
CA LEU A 8 7.98 4.97 6.48
C LEU A 8 7.47 6.09 7.42
N TYR A 9 6.31 5.91 8.05
CA TYR A 9 5.79 6.85 9.06
C TYR A 9 6.69 6.98 10.28
N ARG A 10 7.19 5.86 10.81
CA ARG A 10 8.11 5.89 11.96
C ARG A 10 9.36 6.70 11.64
N ARG A 11 9.87 6.58 10.42
CA ARG A 11 11.03 7.36 9.96
C ARG A 11 10.74 8.86 9.91
N VAL A 12 9.58 9.26 9.39
CA VAL A 12 9.15 10.66 9.40
C VAL A 12 9.05 11.20 10.82
N ILE A 13 8.40 10.45 11.72
CA ILE A 13 8.26 10.84 13.13
C ILE A 13 9.64 10.98 13.78
N TYR A 14 10.54 10.03 13.56
CA TYR A 14 11.88 10.04 14.12
C TYR A 14 12.70 11.24 13.66
N GLN A 15 12.71 11.54 12.35
CA GLN A 15 13.45 12.68 11.82
C GLN A 15 12.87 14.01 12.31
N ASN A 16 11.53 14.10 12.41
CA ASN A 16 10.85 15.30 12.90
C ASN A 16 11.10 15.53 14.40
N SER A 17 11.03 14.48 15.23
CA SER A 17 11.38 14.58 16.65
C SER A 17 12.83 15.00 16.83
N THR A 18 13.74 14.45 16.02
CA THR A 18 15.16 14.82 16.05
C THR A 18 15.37 16.29 15.66
N LEU A 19 14.64 16.79 14.67
CA LEU A 19 14.68 18.21 14.30
C LEU A 19 14.16 19.12 15.43
N ILE A 20 13.05 18.75 16.06
CA ILE A 20 12.47 19.50 17.19
C ILE A 20 13.45 19.51 18.38
N ASP A 21 14.03 18.37 18.73
CA ASP A 21 15.00 18.24 19.82
C ASP A 21 16.26 19.08 19.53
N LEU A 22 16.72 19.08 18.28
CA LEU A 22 17.82 19.92 17.82
C LEU A 22 17.47 21.40 17.99
N LEU A 23 16.31 21.87 17.53
CA LEU A 23 15.90 23.28 17.66
C LEU A 23 15.70 23.74 19.11
N THR A 24 15.23 22.85 19.99
CA THR A 24 14.91 23.18 21.39
C THR A 24 16.12 23.13 22.32
N THR A 25 17.03 22.18 22.11
CA THR A 25 18.18 21.95 23.00
C THR A 25 19.31 22.94 22.74
N SER A 26 19.37 23.54 21.56
CA SER A 26 20.63 24.12 21.08
C SER A 26 20.55 25.61 20.73
N ARG A 27 20.89 26.43 21.73
CA ARG A 27 20.98 27.91 21.62
C ARG A 27 22.09 28.39 20.64
N SER A 28 22.92 27.48 20.12
CA SER A 28 24.11 27.78 19.32
C SER A 28 24.32 26.79 18.17
N THR A 29 23.28 26.10 17.69
CA THR A 29 23.48 25.16 16.57
C THR A 29 23.72 25.91 15.26
N PRO A 30 24.79 25.57 14.54
CA PRO A 30 25.03 26.08 13.20
C PRO A 30 23.82 25.86 12.29
N GLY A 31 23.41 26.89 11.54
CA GLY A 31 22.29 26.78 10.60
C GLY A 31 22.48 25.67 9.57
N GLU A 32 23.73 25.33 9.22
CA GLU A 32 24.06 24.21 8.33
C GLU A 32 23.58 22.86 8.87
N LEU A 33 23.69 22.61 10.18
CA LEU A 33 23.19 21.38 10.79
C LEU A 33 21.67 21.31 10.78
N VAL A 34 21.00 22.45 10.98
CA VAL A 34 19.54 22.55 10.86
C VAL A 34 19.11 22.21 9.44
N MET A 35 19.74 22.83 8.42
CA MET A 35 19.42 22.54 7.01
C MET A 35 19.65 21.08 6.63
N CYS A 36 20.72 20.45 7.14
CA CYS A 36 20.95 19.02 6.94
C CYS A 36 19.83 18.17 7.55
N GLN A 37 19.38 18.49 8.77
CA GLN A 37 18.31 17.76 9.43
C GLN A 37 16.94 18.00 8.75
N GLU A 38 16.66 19.22 8.31
CA GLU A 38 15.47 19.55 7.50
C GLU A 38 15.46 18.73 6.20
N LYS A 39 16.61 18.60 5.54
CA LYS A 39 16.73 17.75 4.34
C LYS A 39 16.40 16.29 4.64
N LEU A 40 16.83 15.74 5.78
CA LEU A 40 16.49 14.37 6.18
C LEU A 40 14.99 14.19 6.46
N VAL A 41 14.33 15.20 7.03
CA VAL A 41 12.86 15.19 7.18
C VAL A 41 12.19 15.23 5.81
N GLN A 42 12.64 16.10 4.90
CA GLN A 42 12.10 16.18 3.55
C GLN A 42 12.25 14.86 2.80
N GLU A 43 13.43 14.25 2.81
CA GLU A 43 13.68 12.95 2.19
C GLU A 43 12.79 11.85 2.78
N ALA A 44 12.55 11.86 4.10
CA ALA A 44 11.66 10.90 4.74
C ALA A 44 10.19 11.07 4.29
N VAL A 45 9.73 12.33 4.13
CA VAL A 45 8.38 12.63 3.64
C VAL A 45 8.24 12.27 2.16
N ASP A 46 9.24 12.59 1.34
CA ASP A 46 9.26 12.25 -0.08
C ASP A 46 9.17 10.73 -0.26
N THR A 47 9.96 9.97 0.51
CA THR A 47 9.94 8.49 0.52
C THR A 47 8.57 7.93 0.94
N LEU A 48 7.90 8.55 1.92
CA LEU A 48 6.56 8.15 2.37
C LEU A 48 5.51 8.35 1.27
N LEU A 49 5.61 9.45 0.53
CA LEU A 49 4.66 9.78 -0.54
C LEU A 49 4.94 8.97 -1.80
N ASP A 50 6.19 8.98 -2.28
CA ASP A 50 6.67 8.30 -3.48
C ASP A 50 8.11 7.82 -3.26
N ASN A 51 8.25 6.53 -2.98
CA ASN A 51 9.53 5.89 -2.69
C ASN A 51 10.43 5.73 -3.95
N GLY A 52 10.06 6.26 -5.11
CA GLY A 52 10.87 6.22 -6.33
C GLY A 52 11.39 7.59 -6.80
N ILE A 53 10.93 8.69 -6.20
CA ILE A 53 11.06 10.03 -6.79
C ILE A 53 12.52 10.50 -6.94
N HIS A 54 13.40 10.10 -6.01
CA HIS A 54 14.82 10.48 -5.99
C HIS A 54 15.76 9.39 -6.55
N GLY A 55 15.23 8.45 -7.33
CA GLY A 55 16.02 7.44 -8.04
C GLY A 55 16.13 6.12 -7.28
N GLN A 56 17.01 6.00 -6.28
CA GLN A 56 17.16 4.75 -5.53
C GLN A 56 16.07 4.60 -4.45
N PRO A 57 15.17 3.62 -4.58
CA PRO A 57 14.11 3.44 -3.62
C PRO A 57 14.63 2.85 -2.31
N MET A 58 14.01 3.27 -1.20
CA MET A 58 14.31 2.75 0.12
C MET A 58 13.84 1.31 0.24
N ARG A 59 14.69 0.46 0.84
CA ARG A 59 14.47 -0.98 0.98
C ARG A 59 14.54 -1.43 2.43
N ASP A 60 13.86 -2.53 2.73
CA ASP A 60 13.93 -3.21 4.01
C ASP A 60 15.24 -4.03 4.16
N GLY A 61 15.43 -4.65 5.33
CA GLY A 61 16.58 -5.53 5.60
C GLY A 61 16.62 -6.81 4.75
N HIS A 62 15.54 -7.12 4.03
CA HIS A 62 15.44 -8.25 3.10
C HIS A 62 15.55 -7.80 1.63
N ASN A 63 15.95 -6.54 1.38
CA ASN A 63 16.11 -5.95 0.06
C ASN A 63 14.79 -5.78 -0.73
N ASN A 64 13.64 -5.81 -0.06
CA ASN A 64 12.35 -5.46 -0.64
C ASN A 64 12.15 -3.95 -0.60
N VAL A 65 11.61 -3.39 -1.67
CA VAL A 65 11.27 -1.97 -1.74
C VAL A 65 10.02 -1.70 -0.89
N TYR A 66 10.07 -0.71 -0.01
CA TYR A 66 8.90 -0.29 0.75
C TYR A 66 7.82 0.28 -0.18
N LYS A 67 6.57 -0.17 -0.02
CA LYS A 67 5.43 0.44 -0.74
C LYS A 67 5.06 1.80 -0.13
N SER A 68 5.14 2.85 -0.94
CA SER A 68 4.74 4.23 -0.60
C SER A 68 3.23 4.45 -0.76
N PHE A 69 2.74 5.65 -0.43
CA PHE A 69 1.34 6.02 -0.69
C PHE A 69 0.97 5.96 -2.16
N SER A 70 1.82 6.46 -3.06
CA SER A 70 1.60 6.40 -4.50
C SER A 70 1.45 4.95 -4.97
N ASP A 71 2.29 4.03 -4.49
CA ASP A 71 2.22 2.59 -4.85
C ASP A 71 0.92 1.91 -4.39
N ILE A 72 0.29 2.43 -3.34
CA ILE A 72 -0.95 1.88 -2.78
C ILE A 72 -2.16 2.37 -3.56
N ILE A 73 -2.06 3.56 -4.15
CA ILE A 73 -3.13 4.15 -4.94
C ILE A 73 -3.05 3.65 -6.38
N GLU A 74 -1.85 3.67 -6.95
CA GLU A 74 -1.56 3.38 -8.35
C GLU A 74 -1.17 1.92 -8.59
N GLY A 75 -1.03 1.55 -9.86
CA GLY A 75 -0.62 0.19 -10.25
C GLY A 75 -1.75 -0.83 -10.21
N LYS A 76 -1.42 -2.07 -10.62
CA LYS A 76 -2.40 -3.17 -10.75
C LYS A 76 -2.92 -3.67 -9.41
N GLU A 77 -2.06 -3.68 -8.40
CA GLU A 77 -2.40 -3.98 -7.00
C GLU A 77 -2.82 -2.72 -6.22
N GLY A 78 -2.93 -1.57 -6.89
CA GLY A 78 -3.39 -0.34 -6.28
C GLY A 78 -4.88 -0.36 -5.97
N ARG A 79 -5.28 0.41 -4.97
CA ARG A 79 -6.67 0.50 -4.51
C ARG A 79 -7.65 0.87 -5.62
N PHE A 80 -7.26 1.71 -6.58
CA PHE A 80 -8.13 2.04 -7.70
C PHE A 80 -8.51 0.81 -8.52
N ARG A 81 -7.54 -0.03 -8.87
CA ARG A 81 -7.79 -1.19 -9.75
C ARG A 81 -8.32 -2.39 -8.99
N GLU A 82 -7.82 -2.63 -7.78
CA GLU A 82 -8.21 -3.79 -7.00
C GLU A 82 -9.53 -3.59 -6.26
N THR A 83 -9.80 -2.38 -5.74
CA THR A 83 -10.96 -2.15 -4.85
C THR A 83 -12.08 -1.39 -5.52
N LEU A 84 -11.80 -0.53 -6.51
CA LEU A 84 -12.83 0.32 -7.11
C LEU A 84 -13.40 -0.23 -8.42
N LEU A 85 -12.62 -0.93 -9.25
CA LEU A 85 -13.09 -1.47 -10.54
C LEU A 85 -13.74 -2.86 -10.45
N GLY A 86 -13.39 -3.66 -9.44
CA GLY A 86 -13.99 -4.97 -9.21
C GLY A 86 -13.98 -5.28 -7.73
N LYS A 87 -15.11 -5.74 -7.19
CA LYS A 87 -15.23 -6.12 -5.77
C LYS A 87 -15.63 -7.58 -5.67
N ARG A 88 -15.22 -8.21 -4.57
CA ARG A 88 -15.84 -9.47 -4.15
C ARG A 88 -17.28 -9.16 -3.76
N VAL A 89 -18.20 -10.00 -4.23
CA VAL A 89 -19.64 -9.83 -4.04
C VAL A 89 -20.20 -11.06 -3.35
N ASP A 90 -21.17 -10.82 -2.47
CA ASP A 90 -21.95 -11.89 -1.84
C ASP A 90 -22.90 -12.53 -2.86
N TYR A 91 -23.51 -13.66 -2.48
CA TYR A 91 -24.38 -14.45 -3.34
C TYR A 91 -23.73 -14.81 -4.68
N SER A 92 -22.44 -15.10 -4.67
CA SER A 92 -21.67 -15.54 -5.84
C SER A 92 -20.99 -16.89 -5.59
N GLY A 93 -20.85 -17.67 -6.66
CA GLY A 93 -20.24 -18.99 -6.62
C GLY A 93 -19.55 -19.33 -7.93
N ARG A 94 -18.62 -20.29 -7.90
CA ARG A 94 -17.93 -20.80 -9.09
C ARG A 94 -17.94 -22.32 -9.05
N PHE A 95 -18.20 -22.94 -10.18
CA PHE A 95 -18.20 -24.40 -10.31
C PHE A 95 -17.71 -24.82 -11.70
N VAL A 96 -17.33 -26.09 -11.84
CA VAL A 96 -16.90 -26.66 -13.11
C VAL A 96 -18.12 -26.82 -14.03
N ILE A 97 -17.97 -26.39 -15.29
CA ILE A 97 -19.04 -26.50 -16.30
C ILE A 97 -18.94 -27.86 -16.99
N VAL A 98 -20.08 -28.54 -17.12
CA VAL A 98 -20.21 -29.83 -17.82
C VAL A 98 -21.32 -29.72 -18.87
N VAL A 99 -21.20 -30.46 -19.98
CA VAL A 99 -22.16 -30.44 -21.09
C VAL A 99 -23.51 -31.03 -20.64
N GLY A 100 -24.59 -30.27 -20.82
CA GLY A 100 -25.97 -30.68 -20.54
C GLY A 100 -26.83 -30.74 -21.82
N PRO A 101 -26.76 -31.83 -22.61
CA PRO A 101 -27.34 -31.88 -23.95
C PRO A 101 -28.89 -31.83 -23.98
N SER A 102 -29.55 -32.13 -22.86
CA SER A 102 -31.01 -32.09 -22.71
C SER A 102 -31.55 -30.71 -22.30
N LEU A 103 -30.68 -29.72 -22.06
CA LEU A 103 -31.08 -28.39 -21.64
C LEU A 103 -31.42 -27.51 -22.86
N SER A 104 -32.53 -26.78 -22.76
CA SER A 104 -32.86 -25.72 -23.71
C SER A 104 -31.94 -24.51 -23.53
N LEU A 105 -31.81 -23.67 -24.56
CA LEU A 105 -30.88 -22.52 -24.59
C LEU A 105 -30.96 -21.57 -23.38
N HIS A 106 -32.14 -21.41 -22.79
CA HIS A 106 -32.38 -20.51 -21.65
C HIS A 106 -32.19 -21.18 -20.27
N ARG A 107 -31.73 -22.44 -20.21
CA ARG A 107 -31.60 -23.21 -18.97
C ARG A 107 -30.15 -23.49 -18.63
N CYS A 108 -29.84 -23.55 -17.33
CA CYS A 108 -28.57 -24.06 -16.81
C CYS A 108 -28.84 -25.03 -15.64
N GLY A 109 -27.91 -25.98 -15.43
CA GLY A 109 -27.95 -26.88 -14.28
C GLY A 109 -27.16 -26.30 -13.11
N LEU A 110 -27.77 -26.24 -11.93
CA LEU A 110 -27.12 -25.77 -10.70
C LEU A 110 -27.07 -26.91 -9.67
N PRO A 111 -25.90 -27.19 -9.05
CA PRO A 111 -25.81 -28.13 -7.94
C PRO A 111 -26.68 -27.68 -6.76
N ARG A 112 -27.33 -28.64 -6.08
CA ARG A 112 -28.22 -28.34 -4.94
C ARG A 112 -27.48 -27.69 -3.79
N GLU A 113 -26.23 -28.10 -3.56
CA GLU A 113 -25.38 -27.57 -2.51
C GLU A 113 -25.16 -26.07 -2.70
N ILE A 114 -24.95 -25.62 -3.94
CA ILE A 114 -24.74 -24.21 -4.27
C ILE A 114 -26.07 -23.44 -4.22
N ALA A 115 -27.14 -24.01 -4.77
CA ALA A 115 -28.45 -23.37 -4.80
C ALA A 115 -29.05 -23.13 -3.40
N ASN A 116 -28.69 -23.97 -2.43
CA ASN A 116 -29.15 -23.85 -1.05
C ASN A 116 -28.22 -23.01 -0.16
N THR A 117 -27.11 -22.48 -0.71
CA THR A 117 -26.18 -21.63 0.03
C THR A 117 -26.66 -20.17 -0.10
N GLY A 118 -27.51 -19.74 0.83
CA GLY A 118 -28.06 -18.38 0.88
C GLY A 118 -28.67 -18.06 2.23
#